data_AF-A0A9Q0P4V6-F1
#
_entry.id   AF-A0A9Q0P4V6-F1
#
_cell.length_a   1.000
_cell.length_b   1.000
_cell.length_c   1.000
_cell.angle_alpha   90.00
_cell.angle_beta   90.00
_cell.angle_gamma   90.00
#
_symmetry.space_group_name_H-M   'P 1'
#
loop_
_entity.id
_entity.type
_entity.pdbx_description
1 polymer ?
#
loop_
_entity_poly.entity_id
_entity_poly.type
_entity_poly.pdbx_seq_one_letter_code
_entity_poly.pdbx_strand_id
1 'polypeptide(L)'
;MKIVALSGAHTLGRSRPERSGWGKPETKYTKNGPGAPGGQSWTAEWLKFDNSYFKDIKERKDGDLLVLPTDAALFEDPSFKVYAEKYAEDKEAFFKDYAEAHAKLSNLGAKFDPPEGIVLDGVAGEKFVAAKYSSGKRELSETMKQKIRAEYEAVGGTPDKPLQSNYFLNIIIVIAVLALLTSLLGN
;
A
#
# COMPACT_ATOMS: atom_id res chain seq x y z
N MET A 1 14.78 -12.02 11.44
CA MET A 1 14.97 -12.31 9.99
C MET A 1 13.77 -11.93 9.12
N LYS A 2 12.63 -12.68 9.11
CA LYS A 2 11.54 -12.49 8.12
C LYS A 2 10.88 -11.11 8.15
N ILE A 3 10.66 -10.56 9.35
CA ILE A 3 10.13 -9.20 9.52
C ILE A 3 11.02 -8.19 8.80
N VAL A 4 12.31 -8.17 9.12
CA VAL A 4 13.30 -7.25 8.52
C VAL A 4 13.39 -7.39 7.00
N ALA A 5 13.41 -8.63 6.48
CA ALA A 5 13.45 -8.87 5.04
C ALA A 5 12.20 -8.30 4.36
N LEU A 6 11.00 -8.64 4.85
CA LEU A 6 9.74 -8.19 4.27
C LEU A 6 9.53 -6.68 4.37
N SER A 7 10.00 -6.03 5.44
CA SER A 7 10.01 -4.56 5.53
C SER A 7 10.79 -3.90 4.39
N GLY A 8 11.80 -4.59 3.82
CA GLY A 8 12.51 -4.18 2.63
C GLY A 8 11.63 -3.93 1.40
N ALA A 9 10.39 -4.44 1.39
CA ALA A 9 9.40 -4.11 0.35
C ALA A 9 9.12 -2.60 0.23
N HIS A 10 9.33 -1.82 1.30
CA HIS A 10 9.24 -0.36 1.27
C HIS A 10 10.26 0.32 0.35
N THR A 11 11.25 -0.41 -0.20
CA THR A 11 12.05 0.08 -1.32
C THR A 11 11.18 0.46 -2.55
N LEU A 12 9.99 -0.14 -2.66
CA LEU A 12 8.98 0.19 -3.65
C LEU A 12 7.86 1.04 -3.05
N GLY A 13 7.45 2.05 -3.79
CA GLY A 13 6.26 2.84 -3.47
C GLY A 13 6.51 3.99 -2.50
N ARG A 14 5.42 4.46 -1.91
CA ARG A 14 5.35 5.70 -1.16
C ARG A 14 4.12 5.74 -0.26
N SER A 15 4.25 6.41 0.87
CA SER A 15 3.12 6.69 1.76
C SER A 15 2.39 7.97 1.32
N ARG A 16 1.12 8.06 1.72
CA ARG A 16 0.22 9.16 1.39
C ARG A 16 -0.56 9.55 2.64
N PRO A 17 -0.51 10.82 3.10
CA PRO A 17 -1.23 11.24 4.31
C PRO A 17 -2.75 11.04 4.17
N GLU A 18 -3.30 11.20 2.97
CA GLU A 18 -4.72 10.95 2.68
C GLU A 18 -5.13 9.47 2.69
N ARG A 19 -4.19 8.54 2.80
CA ARG A 19 -4.44 7.09 2.89
C ARG A 19 -4.12 6.53 4.27
N SER A 20 -2.87 6.69 4.70
CA SER A 20 -2.36 6.11 5.95
C SER A 20 -2.21 7.14 7.08
N GLY A 21 -2.30 8.44 6.78
CA GLY A 21 -1.92 9.51 7.71
C GLY A 21 -0.43 9.81 7.75
N TRP A 22 0.42 9.06 7.02
CA TRP A 22 1.88 9.19 7.08
C TRP A 22 2.50 9.78 5.81
N GLY A 23 3.59 10.52 6.01
CA GLY A 23 4.40 11.11 4.96
C GLY A 23 3.90 12.47 4.48
N LYS A 24 4.74 13.16 3.69
CA LYS A 24 4.40 14.43 3.06
C LYS A 24 3.39 14.24 1.91
N PRO A 25 2.58 15.27 1.59
CA PRO A 25 1.71 15.27 0.41
C PRO A 25 2.47 15.08 -0.90
N GLU A 26 3.72 15.52 -0.98
CA GLU A 26 4.60 15.37 -2.15
C GLU A 26 6.08 15.63 -1.78
N THR A 27 6.98 15.20 -2.66
CA THR A 27 8.43 15.46 -2.57
C THR A 27 9.06 15.67 -3.94
N LYS A 28 10.35 16.03 -3.97
CA LYS A 28 11.14 16.10 -5.22
C LYS A 28 11.15 14.78 -6.02
N TYR A 29 10.97 13.63 -5.38
CA TYR A 29 10.97 12.29 -6.01
C TYR A 29 9.59 11.88 -6.57
N THR A 30 8.51 12.45 -6.04
CA THR A 30 7.15 11.96 -6.27
C THR A 30 6.24 12.97 -6.98
N LYS A 31 6.66 14.24 -7.07
CA LYS A 31 5.91 15.32 -7.75
C LYS A 31 5.68 15.08 -9.24
N ASN A 32 6.67 14.48 -9.92
CA ASN A 32 6.66 14.24 -11.38
C ASN A 32 6.83 12.76 -11.75
N GLY A 33 6.63 11.85 -10.79
CA GLY A 33 6.81 10.42 -11.04
C GLY A 33 5.70 9.82 -11.91
N PRO A 34 5.94 8.68 -12.58
CA PRO A 34 4.91 8.02 -13.37
C PRO A 34 3.70 7.65 -12.48
N GLY A 35 2.50 7.68 -13.08
CA GLY A 35 1.24 7.46 -12.37
C GLY A 35 0.69 8.69 -11.69
N ALA A 36 -0.09 8.47 -10.63
CA ALA A 36 -0.62 9.55 -9.81
C ALA A 36 0.53 10.18 -8.98
N PRO A 37 0.87 11.47 -9.16
CA PRO A 37 1.93 12.13 -8.40
C PRO A 37 1.58 12.30 -6.91
N GLY A 38 2.56 12.72 -6.10
CA GLY A 38 2.40 12.96 -4.66
C GLY A 38 2.77 11.78 -3.75
N GLY A 39 2.64 11.95 -2.44
CA GLY A 39 3.15 11.05 -1.41
C GLY A 39 4.66 11.20 -1.15
N GLN A 40 5.16 10.46 -0.16
CA GLN A 40 6.56 10.44 0.25
C GLN A 40 7.11 9.01 0.17
N SER A 41 8.16 8.80 -0.63
CA SER A 41 8.81 7.49 -0.77
C SER A 41 9.88 7.27 0.29
N TRP A 42 10.22 6.00 0.54
CA TRP A 42 11.35 5.62 1.39
C TRP A 42 12.69 5.71 0.65
N THR A 43 12.65 5.57 -0.69
CA THR A 43 13.83 5.61 -1.56
C THR A 43 13.63 6.64 -2.67
N ALA A 44 14.73 7.13 -3.24
CA ALA A 44 14.69 8.02 -4.40
C ALA A 44 14.13 7.31 -5.65
N GLU A 45 14.59 6.08 -5.90
CA GLU A 45 14.15 5.22 -7.00
C GLU A 45 13.01 4.28 -6.57
N TRP A 46 11.90 4.83 -6.08
CA TRP A 46 10.76 4.10 -5.49
C TRP A 46 10.00 3.14 -6.43
N LEU A 47 10.47 2.94 -7.65
CA LEU A 47 9.96 1.95 -8.62
C LEU A 47 10.95 0.82 -8.89
N LYS A 48 12.09 0.82 -8.20
CA LYS A 48 13.15 -0.16 -8.32
C LYS A 48 13.24 -0.97 -7.05
N PHE A 49 13.27 -2.29 -7.24
CA PHE A 49 13.49 -3.22 -6.14
C PHE A 49 14.99 -3.45 -5.97
N ASP A 50 15.56 -2.86 -4.93
CA ASP A 50 16.94 -3.07 -4.50
C ASP A 50 17.06 -2.92 -2.97
N ASN A 51 18.27 -2.84 -2.43
CA ASN A 51 18.51 -2.71 -0.99
C ASN A 51 18.62 -1.26 -0.51
N SER A 52 18.26 -0.26 -1.33
CA SER A 52 18.41 1.16 -0.97
C SER A 52 17.58 1.53 0.26
N TYR A 53 16.41 0.89 0.45
CA TYR A 53 15.60 1.07 1.66
C TYR A 53 16.42 0.94 2.96
N PHE A 54 17.23 -0.12 3.11
CA PHE A 54 18.01 -0.33 4.33
C PHE A 54 19.12 0.73 4.49
N LYS A 55 19.67 1.22 3.38
CA LYS A 55 20.68 2.29 3.39
C LYS A 55 20.05 3.62 3.79
N ASP A 56 18.93 3.98 3.15
CA ASP A 56 18.25 5.26 3.32
C ASP A 56 17.70 5.43 4.75
N ILE A 57 17.04 4.41 5.31
CA ILE A 57 16.51 4.49 6.68
C ILE A 57 17.59 4.42 7.78
N LYS A 58 18.77 3.86 7.46
CA LYS A 58 19.94 3.86 8.35
C LYS A 58 20.57 5.26 8.39
N GLU A 59 20.78 5.86 7.22
CA GLU A 59 21.48 7.13 7.10
C GLU A 59 20.62 8.33 7.50
N ARG A 60 19.32 8.31 7.16
CA ARG A 60 18.34 9.38 7.46
C ARG A 60 18.81 10.79 7.04
N LYS A 61 19.63 10.89 5.98
CA LYS A 61 20.23 12.17 5.54
C LYS A 61 19.31 13.02 4.67
N ASP A 62 18.37 12.40 3.97
CA ASP A 62 17.45 13.11 3.09
C ASP A 62 16.07 13.26 3.76
N GLY A 63 15.72 14.49 4.15
CA GLY A 63 14.42 14.78 4.78
C GLY A 63 13.21 14.63 3.86
N ASP A 64 13.40 14.34 2.57
CA ASP A 64 12.33 13.95 1.66
C ASP A 64 12.12 12.43 1.59
N LEU A 65 13.02 11.63 2.16
CA LEU A 65 12.80 10.18 2.30
C LEU A 65 12.09 9.87 3.61
N LEU A 66 11.10 8.98 3.53
CA LEU A 66 10.28 8.59 4.67
C LEU A 66 11.01 7.58 5.54
N VAL A 67 10.91 7.76 6.86
CA VAL A 67 11.27 6.75 7.86
C VAL A 67 10.16 6.72 8.89
N LEU A 68 9.38 5.64 8.92
CA LEU A 68 8.37 5.43 9.96
C LEU A 68 9.04 4.95 11.25
N PRO A 69 8.35 5.06 12.41
CA PRO A 69 8.83 4.45 13.65
C PRO A 69 9.12 2.94 13.50
N THR A 70 8.33 2.23 12.69
CA THR A 70 8.54 0.80 12.43
C THR A 70 9.75 0.51 11.56
N ASP A 71 10.13 1.42 10.66
CA ASP A 71 11.35 1.29 9.87
C ASP A 71 12.58 1.60 10.75
N ALA A 72 12.48 2.64 11.57
CA ALA A 72 13.50 3.02 12.54
C ALA A 72 13.83 1.87 13.51
N ALA A 73 12.80 1.17 14.00
CA ALA A 73 12.93 0.02 14.88
C ALA A 73 13.83 -1.10 14.32
N LEU A 74 13.98 -1.22 12.99
CA LEU A 74 14.84 -2.23 12.37
C LEU A 74 16.33 -2.05 12.69
N PHE A 75 16.76 -0.82 12.95
CA PHE A 75 18.15 -0.49 13.33
C PHE A 75 18.33 -0.18 14.82
N GLU A 76 17.23 -0.05 15.56
CA GLU A 76 17.21 0.22 17.00
C GLU A 76 17.11 -1.07 17.83
N ASP A 77 16.33 -2.06 17.38
CA ASP A 77 16.24 -3.36 18.03
C ASP A 77 17.51 -4.20 17.80
N PRO A 78 18.17 -4.73 18.85
CA PRO A 78 19.41 -5.49 18.71
C PRO A 78 19.28 -6.73 17.82
N SER A 79 18.13 -7.40 17.81
CA SER A 79 17.92 -8.62 17.02
C SER A 79 17.64 -8.30 15.56
N PHE A 80 16.91 -7.22 15.28
CA PHE A 80 16.63 -6.78 13.91
C PHE A 80 17.84 -6.15 13.24
N LYS A 81 18.62 -5.37 14.00
CA LYS A 81 19.78 -4.64 13.51
C LYS A 81 20.77 -5.55 12.79
N VAL A 82 21.01 -6.76 13.30
CA VAL A 82 21.91 -7.74 12.65
C VAL A 82 21.52 -8.01 11.20
N TYR A 83 20.22 -8.13 10.91
CA TYR A 83 19.72 -8.36 9.55
C TYR A 83 19.63 -7.07 8.75
N ALA A 84 19.26 -5.95 9.38
CA ALA A 84 19.13 -4.67 8.69
C ALA A 84 20.50 -4.16 8.19
N GLU A 85 21.55 -4.30 9.02
CA GLU A 85 22.94 -4.00 8.65
C GLU A 85 23.42 -4.94 7.53
N LYS A 86 23.19 -6.25 7.66
CA LYS A 86 23.50 -7.24 6.62
C LYS A 86 22.88 -6.85 5.28
N TYR A 87 21.61 -6.49 5.25
CA TYR A 87 20.91 -6.15 4.00
C TYR A 87 21.32 -4.80 3.43
N ALA A 88 21.75 -3.85 4.27
CA ALA A 88 22.30 -2.58 3.79
C ALA A 88 23.62 -2.78 3.02
N GLU A 89 24.43 -3.77 3.42
CA GLU A 89 25.73 -4.08 2.82
C GLU A 89 25.65 -5.10 1.70
N ASP A 90 24.79 -6.12 1.83
CA ASP A 90 24.67 -7.27 0.93
C ASP A 90 23.27 -7.36 0.33
N LYS A 91 23.17 -6.91 -0.93
CA LYS A 91 21.92 -6.90 -1.70
C LYS A 91 21.50 -8.33 -2.10
N GLU A 92 22.45 -9.20 -2.41
CA GLU A 92 22.20 -10.58 -2.82
C GLU A 92 21.63 -11.39 -1.65
N ALA A 93 22.14 -11.20 -0.44
CA ALA A 93 21.57 -11.77 0.78
C ALA A 93 20.15 -11.23 1.05
N PHE A 94 19.91 -9.94 0.87
CA PHE A 94 18.57 -9.37 0.95
C PHE A 94 17.61 -10.05 -0.04
N PHE A 95 18.00 -10.16 -1.31
CA PHE A 95 17.14 -10.74 -2.34
C PHE A 95 16.81 -12.21 -2.05
N LYS A 96 17.81 -12.99 -1.62
CA LYS A 96 17.60 -14.39 -1.22
C LYS A 96 16.61 -14.50 -0.07
N ASP A 97 16.86 -13.79 1.03
CA ASP A 97 16.04 -13.90 2.24
C ASP A 97 14.64 -13.29 2.02
N TYR A 98 14.51 -12.27 1.15
CA TYR A 98 13.22 -11.69 0.73
C TYR A 98 12.39 -12.67 -0.08
N ALA A 99 12.99 -13.35 -1.08
CA ALA A 99 12.27 -14.31 -1.92
C ALA A 99 11.66 -15.44 -1.06
N GLU A 100 12.44 -16.01 -0.15
CA GLU A 100 11.98 -17.05 0.78
C GLU A 100 10.89 -16.54 1.73
N ALA A 101 11.05 -15.33 2.28
CA ALA A 101 10.08 -14.75 3.20
C ALA A 101 8.75 -14.39 2.50
N HIS A 102 8.82 -13.82 1.29
CA HIS A 102 7.65 -13.43 0.50
C HIS A 102 6.86 -14.65 0.02
N ALA A 103 7.54 -15.71 -0.45
CA ALA A 103 6.86 -16.96 -0.81
C ALA A 103 6.17 -17.60 0.41
N LYS A 104 6.80 -17.57 1.59
CA LYS A 104 6.13 -18.04 2.81
C LYS A 104 4.91 -17.18 3.17
N LEU A 105 5.02 -15.87 3.02
CA LEU A 105 3.92 -14.93 3.29
C LEU A 105 2.74 -15.15 2.34
N SER A 106 2.99 -15.31 1.03
CA SER A 106 1.92 -15.49 0.03
C SER A 106 1.10 -16.76 0.24
N ASN A 107 1.69 -17.77 0.88
CA ASN A 107 1.04 -19.05 1.12
C ASN A 107 0.35 -19.13 2.50
N LEU A 108 0.51 -18.12 3.35
CA LEU A 108 0.04 -18.17 4.73
C LEU A 108 -1.50 -18.16 4.80
N GLY A 109 -2.08 -19.23 5.34
CA GLY A 109 -3.54 -19.37 5.51
C GLY A 109 -4.30 -19.72 4.23
N ALA A 110 -3.60 -19.90 3.10
CA ALA A 110 -4.21 -20.32 1.85
C ALA A 110 -4.61 -21.80 1.88
N LYS A 111 -5.65 -22.13 1.10
CA LYS A 111 -6.02 -23.52 0.75
C LYS A 111 -5.92 -23.63 -0.76
N PHE A 112 -5.15 -24.60 -1.23
CA PHE A 112 -4.91 -24.80 -2.66
C PHE A 112 -5.71 -25.98 -3.19
N ASP A 113 -5.99 -25.94 -4.48
CA ASP A 113 -6.52 -27.07 -5.25
C ASP A 113 -5.69 -27.19 -6.55
N PRO A 114 -4.87 -28.24 -6.70
CA PRO A 114 -4.64 -29.34 -5.76
C PRO A 114 -3.95 -28.88 -4.46
N PRO A 115 -3.99 -29.66 -3.36
CA PRO A 115 -3.45 -29.26 -2.05
C PRO A 115 -1.99 -28.79 -2.05
N GLU A 116 -1.16 -29.36 -2.93
CA GLU A 116 0.24 -29.01 -3.16
C GLU A 116 0.45 -27.70 -3.94
N GLY A 117 -0.61 -27.14 -4.52
CA GLY A 117 -0.55 -25.99 -5.41
C GLY A 117 -0.02 -26.32 -6.81
N ILE A 118 -0.06 -25.33 -7.69
CA ILE A 118 0.43 -25.45 -9.08
C ILE A 118 1.65 -24.56 -9.22
N VAL A 119 2.79 -25.14 -9.59
CA VAL A 119 4.02 -24.42 -9.90
C VAL A 119 4.06 -24.10 -11.39
N LEU A 120 4.21 -22.83 -11.73
CA LEU A 120 4.40 -22.38 -13.11
C LEU A 120 5.90 -22.26 -13.40
N ASP A 121 6.56 -23.38 -13.71
CA ASP A 121 7.98 -23.39 -14.08
C ASP A 121 8.20 -22.85 -15.52
N GLY A 122 9.28 -22.08 -15.72
CA GLY A 122 9.71 -21.62 -17.05
C GLY A 122 9.17 -20.27 -17.52
N VAL A 123 8.26 -19.63 -16.77
CA VAL A 123 7.97 -18.21 -16.95
C VAL A 123 9.00 -17.44 -16.13
N ALA A 124 10.18 -17.19 -16.71
CA ALA A 124 11.02 -16.12 -16.19
C ALA A 124 10.17 -14.84 -16.28
N GLY A 125 9.51 -14.50 -15.17
CA GLY A 125 8.65 -13.33 -15.12
C GLY A 125 9.43 -12.16 -15.68
N GLU A 126 8.84 -11.43 -16.63
CA GLU A 126 9.50 -10.24 -17.17
C GLU A 126 10.02 -9.43 -16.00
N LYS A 127 11.26 -8.93 -16.12
CA LYS A 127 11.85 -8.09 -15.07
C LYS A 127 10.83 -7.03 -14.68
N PHE A 128 10.36 -7.10 -13.44
CA PHE A 128 9.29 -6.24 -12.98
C PHE A 128 9.75 -4.78 -13.08
N VAL A 129 9.03 -3.99 -13.90
CA VAL A 129 9.22 -2.55 -14.01
C VAL A 129 7.94 -1.91 -13.53
N ALA A 130 7.92 -1.45 -12.28
CA ALA A 130 6.73 -0.89 -11.64
C ALA A 130 6.11 0.26 -12.45
N ALA A 131 6.93 1.03 -13.18
CA ALA A 131 6.47 2.09 -14.07
C ALA A 131 5.49 1.61 -15.18
N LYS A 132 5.61 0.35 -15.66
CA LYS A 132 4.71 -0.22 -16.68
C LYS A 132 3.28 -0.43 -16.18
N TYR A 133 3.09 -0.62 -14.88
CA TYR A 133 1.81 -0.93 -14.25
C TYR A 133 1.16 0.28 -13.58
N SER A 134 1.82 1.41 -13.67
CA SER A 134 1.32 2.66 -13.16
C SER A 134 0.17 3.15 -14.03
N SER A 135 -1.07 2.98 -13.55
CA SER A 135 -2.26 3.47 -14.26
C SER A 135 -2.15 4.98 -14.49
N GLY A 136 -2.15 5.41 -15.76
CA GLY A 136 -2.35 6.81 -16.09
C GLY A 136 -3.66 7.32 -15.49
N LYS A 137 -3.74 8.62 -15.18
CA LYS A 137 -5.00 9.25 -14.76
C LYS A 137 -6.06 8.96 -15.82
N ARG A 138 -7.00 8.04 -15.53
CA ARG A 138 -8.29 8.06 -16.21
C ARG A 138 -9.06 9.23 -15.62
N GLU A 139 -8.95 10.38 -16.28
CA GLU A 139 -9.91 11.46 -16.12
C GLU A 139 -11.30 10.87 -16.35
N LEU A 140 -12.21 11.03 -15.37
CA LEU A 140 -13.62 10.73 -15.59
C LEU A 140 -14.09 11.55 -16.79
N SER A 141 -14.88 10.96 -17.69
CA SER A 141 -15.48 11.74 -18.77
C SER A 141 -16.35 12.86 -18.17
N GLU A 142 -16.50 13.97 -18.89
CA GLU A 142 -17.37 15.07 -18.44
C GLU A 142 -18.81 14.59 -18.17
N THR A 143 -19.27 13.58 -18.92
CA THR A 143 -20.55 12.93 -18.68
C THR A 143 -20.61 12.16 -17.36
N MET A 144 -19.54 11.46 -16.96
CA MET A 144 -19.46 10.79 -15.66
C MET A 144 -19.37 11.81 -14.53
N LYS A 145 -18.58 12.88 -14.69
CA LYS A 145 -18.48 13.98 -13.71
C LYS A 145 -19.84 14.66 -13.51
N GLN A 146 -20.56 14.94 -14.60
CA GLN A 146 -21.91 15.53 -14.55
C GLN A 146 -22.92 14.60 -13.89
N LYS A 147 -22.90 13.30 -14.20
CA LYS A 147 -23.80 12.32 -13.59
C LYS A 147 -23.57 12.22 -12.08
N ILE A 148 -22.31 12.11 -11.66
CA ILE A 148 -21.95 12.05 -10.23
C ILE A 148 -22.37 13.33 -9.51
N ARG A 149 -22.19 14.51 -10.15
CA ARG A 149 -22.64 15.78 -9.58
C ARG A 149 -24.16 15.85 -9.45
N ALA A 150 -24.89 15.44 -10.48
CA ALA A 150 -26.35 15.41 -10.46
C ALA A 150 -26.89 14.45 -9.38
N GLU A 151 -26.26 13.28 -9.21
CA GLU A 151 -26.60 12.33 -8.15
C GLU A 151 -26.30 12.91 -6.76
N TYR A 152 -25.17 13.59 -6.59
CA TYR A 152 -24.78 14.25 -5.34
C TYR A 152 -25.73 15.38 -4.94
N GLU A 153 -26.15 16.20 -5.91
CA GLU A 153 -27.14 17.26 -5.70
C GLU A 153 -28.54 16.69 -5.41
N ALA A 154 -28.94 15.63 -6.11
CA ALA A 154 -30.24 14.98 -5.93
C ALA A 154 -30.43 14.39 -4.52
N VAL A 155 -29.34 14.02 -3.84
CA VAL A 155 -29.40 13.53 -2.45
C VAL A 155 -29.21 14.65 -1.42
N GLY A 156 -29.17 15.92 -1.85
CA GLY A 156 -29.15 17.11 -0.98
C GLY A 156 -27.77 17.70 -0.73
N GLY A 157 -26.75 17.32 -1.52
CA GLY A 157 -25.41 17.85 -1.44
C GLY A 157 -25.28 19.13 -2.23
N THR A 158 -24.38 20.04 -1.82
CA THR A 158 -24.02 21.20 -2.65
C THR A 158 -22.50 21.37 -2.66
N PRO A 159 -21.93 22.12 -3.64
CA PRO A 159 -20.50 22.41 -3.68
C PRO A 159 -19.96 23.02 -2.38
N ASP A 160 -20.79 23.80 -1.68
CA ASP A 160 -20.41 24.54 -0.47
C ASP A 160 -20.89 23.88 0.83
N LYS A 161 -21.62 22.77 0.74
CA LYS A 161 -22.13 22.03 1.92
C LYS A 161 -21.97 20.53 1.70
N PRO A 162 -21.07 19.86 2.45
CA PRO A 162 -21.03 18.41 2.44
C PRO A 162 -22.38 17.87 2.92
N LEU A 163 -22.83 16.77 2.30
CA LEU A 163 -24.00 16.03 2.74
C LEU A 163 -23.92 15.74 4.25
N GLN A 164 -24.87 16.27 5.01
CA GLN A 164 -24.80 16.21 6.48
C GLN A 164 -25.20 14.85 7.06
N SER A 165 -25.89 14.00 6.30
CA SER A 165 -26.31 12.70 6.78
C SER A 165 -25.20 11.67 6.57
N ASN A 166 -24.81 10.99 7.65
CA ASN A 166 -24.01 9.77 7.59
C ASN A 166 -24.85 8.67 6.94
N TYR A 167 -24.90 8.60 5.61
CA TYR A 167 -25.60 7.53 4.88
C TYR A 167 -25.20 6.14 5.38
N PHE A 168 -23.93 5.97 5.74
CA PHE A 168 -23.42 4.75 6.34
C PHE A 168 -24.13 4.38 7.65
N LEU A 169 -24.38 5.37 8.52
CA LEU A 169 -25.11 5.18 9.77
C LEU A 169 -26.58 4.84 9.52
N ASN A 170 -27.23 5.52 8.57
CA ASN A 170 -28.62 5.24 8.22
C ASN A 170 -28.79 3.84 7.60
N ILE A 171 -27.86 3.41 6.75
CA ILE A 171 -27.83 2.06 6.17
C ILE A 171 -27.67 1.01 7.28
N ILE A 172 -26.75 1.22 8.22
CA ILE A 172 -26.55 0.31 9.37
C ILE A 172 -27.82 0.21 10.22
N ILE A 173 -28.46 1.35 10.52
CA ILE A 173 -29.70 1.38 11.31
C ILE A 173 -30.82 0.61 10.59
N VAL A 174 -31.00 0.80 9.28
CA VAL A 174 -32.01 0.08 8.50
C VAL A 174 -31.76 -1.42 8.48
N ILE A 175 -30.50 -1.85 8.30
CA ILE A 175 -30.12 -3.26 8.34
C ILE A 175 -30.38 -3.86 9.72
N ALA A 176 -30.04 -3.13 10.80
CA ALA A 176 -30.26 -3.58 12.17
C ALA A 176 -31.75 -3.72 12.51
N VAL A 177 -32.59 -2.78 12.06
CA VAL A 177 -34.05 -2.83 12.25
C VAL A 177 -34.65 -3.99 11.46
N LEU A 178 -34.22 -4.21 10.22
CA LEU A 178 -34.68 -5.36 9.41
C LEU A 178 -34.29 -6.69 10.05
N ALA A 179 -33.07 -6.81 10.59
CA ALA A 179 -32.62 -8.01 11.30
C ALA A 179 -33.40 -8.28 12.60
N LEU A 180 -33.76 -7.23 13.34
CA LEU A 180 -34.60 -7.36 14.53
C LEU A 180 -36.03 -7.78 14.18
N LEU A 181 -36.63 -7.16 13.16
CA LEU A 181 -37.97 -7.49 12.69
C LEU A 181 -38.04 -8.93 12.16
N THR A 182 -37.05 -9.40 11.42
CA THR A 182 -37.01 -10.81 10.97
C THR A 182 -36.83 -11.78 12.13
N SER A 183 -36.12 -11.41 13.21
CA SER A 183 -36.01 -12.26 14.41
C SER A 183 -37.30 -12.30 15.25
N LEU A 184 -38.11 -11.24 15.20
CA LEU A 184 -39.37 -11.12 15.96
C LEU A 184 -40.58 -11.71 15.22
N LEU A 185 -40.54 -11.73 13.87
CA LEU A 185 -41.60 -12.27 13.01
C LEU A 185 -41.28 -13.67 12.46
N GLY A 186 -40.07 -14.17 12.73
CA GLY A 186 -39.59 -15.50 12.33
C GLY A 186 -39.57 -16.47 13.50
N ASN A 187 -40.75 -16.94 13.90
CA ASN A 187 -41.01 -18.22 14.55
C ASN A 187 -42.34 -18.77 14.01
#